data_AF-A0A7K2MVF4-F1
#
_entry.id   AF-A0A7K2MVF4-F1
#
_cell.length_a   1.000
_cell.length_b   1.000
_cell.length_c   1.000
_cell.angle_alpha   90.00
_cell.angle_beta   90.00
_cell.angle_gamma   90.00
#
_symmetry.space_group_name_H-M   'P 1'
#
loop_
_entity.id
_entity.type
_entity.pdbx_description
1 polymer ?
#
loop_
_entity_poly.entity_id
_entity_poly.type
_entity_poly.pdbx_seq_one_letter_code
_entity_poly.pdbx_strand_id
1 'polypeptide(L)'
;ADGVLSLLAAGLGGAVLARALAGHFTEARQALADPDGRWGTGDPVPRRFTAEQLTGLVEAAGLRIGAVHGVRVFADLVPGVLVDTEPGAVDALLKLEAAAAELAAFHSVATQLHVLGETRGADES
;
A
#
# COMPACT_ATOMS: atom_id res chain seq x y z
N ALA A 1 -10.25 -21.51 -17.20
CA ALA A 1 -9.28 -20.60 -17.84
C ALA A 1 -8.52 -19.94 -16.73
N ASP A 2 -7.20 -20.11 -16.70
CA ASP A 2 -6.37 -19.50 -15.66
C ASP A 2 -6.21 -18.01 -15.95
N GLY A 3 -6.58 -17.19 -14.97
CA GLY A 3 -6.55 -15.74 -15.05
C GLY A 3 -5.86 -15.13 -13.84
N VAL A 4 -5.20 -14.01 -14.06
CA VAL A 4 -4.47 -13.27 -13.03
C VAL A 4 -5.01 -11.85 -12.94
N LEU A 5 -5.24 -11.37 -11.72
CA LEU A 5 -5.56 -9.99 -11.37
C LEU A 5 -4.32 -9.34 -10.73
N SER A 6 -3.97 -8.17 -11.21
CA SER A 6 -2.95 -7.31 -10.59
C SER A 6 -3.64 -6.02 -10.16
N LEU A 7 -3.77 -5.81 -8.84
CA LEU A 7 -4.50 -4.68 -8.26
C LEU A 7 -3.56 -3.82 -7.44
N LEU A 8 -3.45 -2.53 -7.77
CA LEU A 8 -2.74 -1.54 -6.97
C LEU A 8 -3.75 -0.56 -6.37
N ALA A 9 -3.73 -0.37 -5.06
CA ALA A 9 -4.63 0.53 -4.35
C ALA A 9 -3.89 1.42 -3.35
N ALA A 10 -4.50 2.54 -2.96
CA ALA A 10 -3.93 3.43 -1.96
C ALA A 10 -3.97 2.79 -0.56
N GLY A 11 -2.85 2.82 0.14
CA GLY A 11 -2.69 2.26 1.48
C GLY A 11 -3.10 3.25 2.57
N LEU A 12 -3.90 2.79 3.53
CA LEU A 12 -4.37 3.63 4.64
C LEU A 12 -3.20 4.10 5.53
N GLY A 13 -2.35 3.18 5.97
CA GLY A 13 -1.33 3.52 6.96
C GLY A 13 -0.24 4.44 6.42
N GLY A 14 0.17 4.29 5.16
CA GLY A 14 1.08 5.25 4.53
C GLY A 14 0.51 6.66 4.46
N ALA A 15 -0.80 6.81 4.20
CA ALA A 15 -1.45 8.11 4.23
C ALA A 15 -1.51 8.71 5.65
N VAL A 16 -1.82 7.89 6.66
CA VAL A 16 -1.82 8.31 8.07
C VAL A 16 -0.43 8.77 8.50
N LEU A 17 0.61 8.00 8.16
CA LEU A 17 2.01 8.35 8.43
C LEU A 17 2.42 9.64 7.74
N ALA A 18 2.15 9.77 6.43
CA ALA A 18 2.49 10.97 5.68
C ALA A 18 1.82 12.23 6.28
N ARG A 19 0.54 12.17 6.65
CA ARG A 19 -0.14 13.31 7.30
C ARG A 19 0.44 13.61 8.68
N ALA A 20 0.69 12.59 9.49
CA ALA A 20 1.26 12.77 10.83
C ALA A 20 2.67 13.39 10.76
N LEU A 21 3.53 12.90 9.88
CA LEU A 21 4.88 13.42 9.68
C LEU A 21 4.88 14.86 9.13
N ALA A 22 3.86 15.22 8.34
CA ALA A 22 3.65 16.59 7.89
C ALA A 22 2.99 17.51 8.94
N GLY A 23 2.74 17.03 10.16
CA GLY A 23 2.14 17.80 11.26
C GLY A 23 0.61 17.92 11.21
N HIS A 24 -0.05 17.22 10.29
CA HIS A 24 -1.51 17.25 10.11
C HIS A 24 -2.20 16.15 10.93
N PHE A 25 -2.07 16.21 12.25
CA PHE A 25 -2.53 15.14 13.15
C PHE A 25 -4.05 14.91 13.14
N THR A 26 -4.84 15.99 13.01
CA THR A 26 -6.31 15.87 12.92
C THR A 26 -6.72 15.07 11.70
N GLU A 27 -6.06 15.31 10.57
CA GLU A 27 -6.31 14.62 9.31
C GLU A 27 -5.83 13.16 9.35
N ALA A 28 -4.67 12.91 9.96
CA ALA A 28 -4.19 11.55 10.20
C ALA A 28 -5.18 10.74 11.06
N ARG A 29 -5.69 11.35 12.15
CA ARG A 29 -6.72 10.73 12.98
C ARG A 29 -8.04 10.53 12.23
N GLN A 30 -8.42 11.49 11.41
CA GLN A 30 -9.64 11.40 10.60
C GLN A 30 -9.56 10.25 9.60
N ALA A 31 -8.42 10.08 8.90
CA ALA A 31 -8.22 8.95 8.00
C ALA A 31 -8.37 7.59 8.70
N LEU A 32 -7.92 7.46 9.96
CA LEU A 32 -8.12 6.22 10.74
C LEU A 32 -9.59 5.92 11.08
N ALA A 33 -10.40 6.96 11.26
CA ALA A 33 -11.80 6.82 11.70
C ALA A 33 -12.79 6.80 10.53
N ASP A 34 -12.42 7.35 9.37
CA ASP A 34 -13.27 7.37 8.18
C ASP A 34 -13.31 5.96 7.56
N PRO A 35 -14.51 5.40 7.28
CA PRO A 35 -14.64 4.05 6.71
C PRO A 35 -13.95 3.86 5.35
N ASP A 36 -13.79 4.94 4.59
CA ASP A 36 -13.09 4.92 3.30
C ASP A 36 -11.64 5.38 3.43
N GLY A 37 -11.15 5.68 4.63
CA GLY A 37 -9.76 6.09 4.85
C GLY A 37 -9.46 7.50 4.33
N ARG A 38 -10.48 8.36 4.25
CA ARG A 38 -10.35 9.76 3.81
C ARG A 38 -10.01 10.68 4.98
N TRP A 39 -9.17 11.68 4.74
CA TRP A 39 -8.85 12.69 5.76
C TRP A 39 -9.73 13.94 5.71
N GLY A 40 -10.78 13.97 4.89
CA GLY A 40 -11.72 15.10 4.80
C GLY A 40 -12.30 15.32 3.41
N THR A 41 -13.11 16.36 3.26
CA THR A 41 -13.76 16.73 1.98
C THR A 41 -12.78 17.18 0.90
N GLY A 42 -11.59 17.64 1.29
CA GLY A 42 -10.51 18.00 0.38
C GLY A 42 -9.58 16.84 0.01
N ASP A 43 -9.86 15.62 0.46
CA ASP A 43 -9.05 14.45 0.12
C ASP A 43 -9.28 14.04 -1.34
N PRO A 44 -8.23 14.05 -2.20
CA PRO A 44 -8.38 13.65 -3.60
C PRO A 44 -8.53 12.14 -3.78
N VAL A 45 -8.20 11.33 -2.77
CA VAL A 45 -8.28 9.87 -2.83
C VAL A 45 -9.64 9.44 -2.28
N PRO A 46 -10.50 8.81 -3.10
CA PRO A 46 -11.85 8.46 -2.68
C PRO A 46 -11.89 7.32 -1.66
N ARG A 47 -10.89 6.42 -1.69
CA ARG A 47 -10.78 5.30 -0.76
C ARG A 47 -9.36 4.80 -0.59
N ARG A 48 -9.01 4.43 0.63
CA ARG A 48 -7.76 3.73 0.99
C ARG A 48 -8.09 2.42 1.69
N PHE A 49 -7.11 1.50 1.70
CA PHE A 49 -7.30 0.14 2.19
C PHE A 49 -6.18 -0.26 3.15
N THR A 50 -6.51 -1.13 4.11
CA THR A 50 -5.52 -2.04 4.71
C THR A 50 -5.28 -3.23 3.79
N ALA A 51 -4.21 -3.98 4.03
CA ALA A 51 -3.94 -5.22 3.28
C ALA A 51 -5.12 -6.19 3.41
N GLU A 52 -5.66 -6.38 4.62
CA GLU A 52 -6.79 -7.28 4.90
C GLU A 52 -8.07 -6.86 4.16
N GLN A 53 -8.36 -5.56 4.10
CA GLN A 53 -9.53 -5.05 3.36
C GLN A 53 -9.37 -5.31 1.85
N LEU A 54 -8.18 -5.07 1.31
CA LEU A 54 -7.91 -5.25 -0.12
C LEU A 54 -7.93 -6.72 -0.53
N THR A 55 -7.29 -7.60 0.25
CA THR A 55 -7.33 -9.05 0.00
C THR A 55 -8.74 -9.59 0.16
N GLY A 56 -9.50 -9.13 1.16
CA GLY A 56 -10.90 -9.54 1.34
C GLY A 56 -11.79 -9.19 0.15
N LEU A 57 -11.56 -8.04 -0.51
CA LEU A 57 -12.27 -7.69 -1.75
C LEU A 57 -11.91 -8.63 -2.91
N VAL A 58 -10.63 -8.97 -3.06
CA VAL A 58 -10.15 -9.88 -4.11
C VAL A 58 -10.71 -11.30 -3.88
N GLU A 59 -10.72 -11.78 -2.64
CA GLU A 59 -11.29 -13.08 -2.28
C GLU A 59 -12.82 -13.11 -2.46
N ALA A 60 -13.52 -12.03 -2.10
CA ALA A 60 -14.95 -11.90 -2.33
C ALA A 60 -15.31 -11.90 -3.82
N ALA A 61 -14.37 -11.51 -4.69
CA ALA A 61 -14.50 -11.63 -6.14
C ALA A 61 -14.21 -13.07 -6.66
N GLY A 62 -13.94 -14.03 -5.77
CA GLY A 62 -13.75 -15.45 -6.12
C GLY A 62 -12.30 -15.83 -6.47
N LEU A 63 -11.35 -14.92 -6.34
CA LEU A 63 -9.94 -15.16 -6.60
C LEU A 63 -9.23 -15.71 -5.36
N ARG A 64 -8.09 -16.38 -5.55
CA ARG A 64 -7.12 -16.69 -4.49
C ARG A 64 -6.06 -15.60 -4.46
N ILE A 65 -5.54 -15.29 -3.27
CA ILE A 65 -4.41 -14.37 -3.12
C ILE A 65 -3.12 -15.13 -3.41
N GLY A 66 -2.39 -14.72 -4.45
CA GLY A 66 -1.06 -15.23 -4.77
C GLY A 66 0.04 -14.48 -4.01
N ALA A 67 -0.04 -13.14 -4.00
CA ALA A 67 0.93 -12.29 -3.30
C ALA A 67 0.33 -10.96 -2.85
N VAL A 68 0.93 -10.37 -1.82
CA VAL A 68 0.64 -9.01 -1.35
C VAL A 68 1.97 -8.28 -1.17
N HIS A 69 2.06 -7.06 -1.73
CA HIS A 69 3.25 -6.23 -1.62
C HIS A 69 2.93 -4.85 -1.06
N GLY A 70 3.76 -4.38 -0.13
CA GLY A 70 3.83 -2.98 0.24
C GLY A 70 4.60 -2.20 -0.83
N VAL A 71 4.02 -1.11 -1.33
CA VAL A 71 4.62 -0.28 -2.38
C VAL A 71 4.85 1.13 -1.85
N ARG A 72 6.04 1.69 -2.12
CA ARG A 72 6.48 3.01 -1.63
C ARG A 72 6.40 3.11 -0.10
N VAL A 73 7.05 2.16 0.57
CA VAL A 73 7.10 2.09 2.03
C VAL A 73 7.90 3.26 2.62
N PHE A 74 8.97 3.66 1.94
CA PHE A 74 9.92 4.67 2.41
C PHE A 74 10.02 5.87 1.48
N ALA A 75 9.85 5.69 0.17
CA ALA A 75 10.06 6.71 -0.85
C ALA A 75 9.23 8.00 -0.61
N ASP A 76 8.08 7.88 0.03
CA ASP A 76 7.20 9.02 0.34
C ASP A 76 7.49 9.69 1.68
N LEU A 77 8.31 9.03 2.51
CA LEU A 77 8.68 9.47 3.85
C LEU A 77 10.10 10.07 3.89
N VAL A 78 10.97 9.67 2.96
CA VAL A 78 12.35 10.14 2.87
C VAL A 78 12.38 11.54 2.23
N PRO A 79 12.99 12.54 2.90
CA PRO A 79 13.22 13.85 2.30
C PRO A 79 14.01 13.74 0.99
N GLY A 80 13.49 14.33 -0.10
CA GLY A 80 14.13 14.26 -1.42
C GLY A 80 15.59 14.72 -1.45
N VAL A 81 15.93 15.73 -0.63
CA VAL A 81 17.31 16.23 -0.50
C VAL A 81 18.32 15.15 -0.09
N LEU A 82 17.93 14.15 0.70
CA LEU A 82 18.82 13.05 1.09
C LEU A 82 19.10 12.10 -0.07
N VAL A 83 18.16 11.97 -1.01
CA VAL A 83 18.29 11.12 -2.19
C VAL A 83 19.07 11.84 -3.30
N ASP A 84 18.91 13.17 -3.40
CA ASP A 84 19.53 13.99 -4.45
C ASP A 84 21.01 14.30 -4.20
N THR A 85 21.47 14.27 -2.94
CA THR A 85 22.83 14.72 -2.56
C THR A 85 23.83 13.57 -2.38
N GLU A 86 23.35 12.36 -2.09
CA GLU A 86 24.19 11.21 -1.79
C GLU A 86 24.34 10.29 -3.01
N PRO A 87 25.57 10.09 -3.55
CA PRO A 87 25.78 9.19 -4.68
C PRO A 87 25.27 7.77 -4.42
N GLY A 88 24.39 7.27 -5.28
CA GLY A 88 23.82 5.93 -5.18
C GLY A 88 22.66 5.78 -4.17
N ALA A 89 22.20 6.87 -3.55
CA ALA A 89 21.07 6.81 -2.62
C ALA A 89 19.77 6.31 -3.26
N VAL A 90 19.52 6.65 -4.53
CA VAL A 90 18.37 6.12 -5.30
C VAL A 90 18.43 4.60 -5.37
N ASP A 91 19.58 4.01 -5.75
CA ASP A 91 19.73 2.56 -5.85
C ASP A 91 19.64 1.87 -4.49
N ALA A 92 20.16 2.51 -3.44
CA ALA A 92 20.04 2.01 -2.07
C ALA A 92 18.57 2.00 -1.61
N LEU A 93 17.83 3.06 -1.87
CA LEU A 93 16.41 3.17 -1.56
C LEU A 93 15.58 2.13 -2.35
N LEU A 94 15.87 1.93 -3.64
CA LEU A 94 15.20 0.91 -4.45
C LEU A 94 15.43 -0.52 -3.90
N LYS A 95 16.66 -0.83 -3.47
CA LYS A 95 16.97 -2.13 -2.84
C LYS A 95 16.22 -2.32 -1.52
N LEU A 96 16.13 -1.25 -0.73
CA LEU A 96 15.38 -1.27 0.53
C LEU A 96 13.88 -1.47 0.30
N GLU A 97 13.30 -0.75 -0.66
CA GLU A 97 11.89 -0.89 -1.04
C GLU A 97 11.58 -2.32 -1.52
N ALA A 98 12.41 -2.88 -2.39
CA ALA A 98 12.24 -4.26 -2.86
C ALA A 98 12.30 -5.28 -1.72
N ALA A 99 13.22 -5.11 -0.77
CA ALA A 99 13.33 -6.00 0.39
C ALA A 99 12.12 -5.87 1.35
N ALA A 100 11.56 -4.66 1.51
CA ALA A 100 10.42 -4.44 2.38
C ALA A 100 9.08 -4.84 1.76
N ALA A 101 8.96 -4.82 0.43
CA ALA A 101 7.72 -5.06 -0.28
C ALA A 101 7.07 -6.40 0.08
N GLU A 102 7.86 -7.47 0.20
CA GLU A 102 7.37 -8.83 0.51
C GLU A 102 7.09 -9.06 2.00
N LEU A 103 7.53 -8.17 2.88
CA LEU A 103 7.41 -8.34 4.32
C LEU A 103 6.06 -7.81 4.82
N ALA A 104 5.21 -8.71 5.32
CA ALA A 104 3.88 -8.38 5.83
C ALA A 104 3.87 -7.25 6.87
N ALA A 105 4.92 -7.15 7.70
CA ALA A 105 5.07 -6.07 8.69
C ALA A 105 5.05 -4.67 8.06
N PHE A 106 5.56 -4.52 6.83
CA PHE A 106 5.66 -3.24 6.13
C PHE A 106 4.43 -2.91 5.27
N HIS A 107 3.52 -3.87 5.03
CA HIS A 107 2.27 -3.60 4.31
C HIS A 107 1.42 -2.55 5.02
N SER A 108 1.41 -2.59 6.35
CA SER A 108 0.63 -1.66 7.18
C SER A 108 1.05 -0.19 7.05
N VAL A 109 2.27 0.08 6.59
CA VAL A 109 2.84 1.44 6.49
C VAL A 109 3.06 1.91 5.06
N ALA A 110 2.78 1.06 4.07
CA ALA A 110 2.94 1.38 2.66
C ALA A 110 1.91 2.44 2.21
N THR A 111 2.33 3.36 1.33
CA THR A 111 1.39 4.35 0.74
C THR A 111 0.55 3.73 -0.38
N GLN A 112 0.99 2.60 -0.92
CA GLN A 112 0.24 1.78 -1.86
C GLN A 112 0.34 0.29 -1.48
N LEU A 113 -0.71 -0.46 -1.80
CA LEU A 113 -0.77 -1.91 -1.62
C LEU A 113 -1.00 -2.55 -2.98
N HIS A 114 -0.18 -3.54 -3.31
CA HIS A 114 -0.33 -4.35 -4.50
C HIS A 114 -0.78 -5.75 -4.13
N VAL A 115 -1.85 -6.25 -4.74
CA VAL A 115 -2.36 -7.61 -4.55
C VAL A 115 -2.38 -8.30 -5.90
N LEU A 116 -1.82 -9.51 -5.91
CA LEU A 116 -1.83 -10.42 -7.03
C LEU A 116 -2.87 -11.52 -6.72
N GLY A 117 -3.92 -11.56 -7.51
CA GLY A 117 -5.02 -12.52 -7.40
C GLY A 117 -5.02 -13.50 -8.56
N GLU A 118 -5.43 -14.73 -8.32
CA GLU A 118 -5.49 -15.78 -9.33
C GLU A 118 -6.86 -16.43 -9.33
N THR A 119 -7.38 -16.79 -10.49
CA THR A 119 -8.55 -17.67 -10.55
C THR A 119 -8.22 -18.96 -9.81
N ARG A 120 -9.17 -19.49 -9.03
CA ARG A 120 -9.06 -20.88 -8.59
C ARG A 120 -8.94 -21.72 -9.85
N GLY A 121 -7.77 -22.33 -10.06
CA GLY A 121 -7.64 -23.36 -11.08
C GLY A 121 -8.75 -24.39 -10.84
N ALA A 122 -9.20 -25.05 -11.89
CA ALA A 122 -9.94 -26.27 -11.70
C ALA A 122 -8.98 -27.27 -11.05
N ASP A 123 -8.81 -27.21 -9.73
CA ASP A 123 -8.12 -28.24 -8.96
C ASP A 123 -9.00 -29.48 -9.06
N GLU A 124 -8.65 -30.28 -10.08
CA GLU A 124 -8.87 -31.71 -10.31
C GLU A 124 -9.97 -32.35 -9.45
N SER A 125 -11.13 -32.58 -10.08
CA SER A 125 -12.14 -33.54 -9.61
C SER A 125 -11.68 -34.98 -9.77
#